data_AF-A0A831YDF4-F1
#
_entry.id   AF-A0A831YDF4-F1
#
_cell.length_a   1.000
_cell.length_b   1.000
_cell.length_c   1.000
_cell.angle_alpha   90.00
_cell.angle_beta   90.00
_cell.angle_gamma   90.00
#
_symmetry.space_group_name_H-M   'P 1'
#
loop_
_entity.id
_entity.type
_entity.pdbx_description
1 polymer ?
#
loop_
_entity_poly.entity_id
_entity_poly.type
_entity_poly.pdbx_seq_one_letter_code
_entity_poly.pdbx_strand_id
1 'polypeptide(L)' 'KYALDGRDPNGYGGISWCFGSFDRPWQERKIFGKVRYMSDKSLAKKFDVKNYLRRFVK' A
#
# COMPACT_ATOMS: atom_id res chain seq x y z
N LYS A 1 -13.84 -6.19 4.90
CA LYS A 1 -14.61 -7.25 5.61
C LYS A 1 -13.96 -7.65 6.93
N TYR A 2 -12.64 -7.84 6.97
CA TYR A 2 -11.93 -8.38 8.14
C TYR A 2 -11.38 -7.34 9.12
N ALA A 3 -11.15 -6.10 8.66
CA ALA A 3 -10.62 -5.04 9.50
C ALA A 3 -11.63 -4.67 10.60
N LEU A 4 -11.20 -4.68 11.87
CA LEU A 4 -12.04 -4.34 13.02
C LEU A 4 -12.52 -2.87 12.95
N ASP A 5 -11.67 -2.00 12.42
CA ASP A 5 -11.90 -0.57 12.14
C ASP A 5 -12.51 -0.31 10.75
N GLY A 6 -12.94 -1.36 10.04
CA GLY A 6 -13.46 -1.24 8.68
C GLY A 6 -14.90 -0.73 8.61
N ARG A 7 -15.34 -0.39 7.38
CA ARG A 7 -16.62 0.30 7.08
C ARG A 7 -16.65 1.73 7.64
N ASP A 8 -15.49 2.36 7.62
CA ASP A 8 -15.24 3.70 8.11
C ASP A 8 -14.78 4.60 6.96
N PRO A 9 -15.13 5.91 6.95
CA PRO A 9 -14.67 6.87 5.96
C PRO A 9 -13.15 6.88 5.75
N ASN A 10 -12.35 6.68 6.80
CA ASN A 10 -10.90 6.61 6.67
C ASN A 10 -10.46 5.39 5.84
N GLY A 11 -11.18 4.28 5.96
CA GLY A 11 -10.95 3.09 5.12
C GLY A 11 -11.24 3.37 3.65
N TYR A 12 -12.36 4.00 3.33
CA TYR A 12 -12.70 4.35 1.95
C TYR A 12 -11.71 5.38 1.37
N GLY A 13 -11.40 6.43 2.13
CA GLY A 13 -10.42 7.44 1.73
C GLY A 13 -9.02 6.87 1.53
N GLY A 14 -8.57 6.00 2.45
CA GLY A 14 -7.28 5.32 2.36
C GLY A 14 -7.18 4.37 1.17
N ILE A 15 -8.24 3.59 0.87
CA ILE A 15 -8.27 2.74 -0.33
C ILE A 15 -8.25 3.60 -1.59
N SER A 16 -9.04 4.67 -1.65
CA SER A 16 -9.03 5.60 -2.79
C SER A 16 -7.66 6.24 -3.00
N TRP A 17 -6.96 6.56 -1.92
CA TRP A 17 -5.59 7.07 -1.95
C TRP A 17 -4.59 6.09 -2.57
N CYS A 18 -4.71 4.79 -2.28
CA CYS A 18 -3.89 3.75 -2.92
C CYS A 18 -4.06 3.71 -4.45
N PHE A 19 -5.19 4.20 -4.97
CA PHE A 19 -5.47 4.32 -6.41
C PHE A 19 -5.26 5.73 -6.97
N GLY A 20 -4.69 6.64 -6.17
CA GLY A 20 -4.20 7.94 -6.62
C GLY A 20 -5.05 9.15 -6.23
N SER A 21 -6.17 8.97 -5.51
CA SER A 21 -6.89 10.11 -4.94
C SER A 21 -6.05 10.81 -3.86
N PHE A 22 -6.13 12.13 -3.76
CA PHE A 22 -5.45 12.90 -2.69
C PHE A 22 -3.91 12.72 -2.64
N ASP A 23 -3.30 12.21 -3.71
CA ASP A 23 -1.84 12.18 -3.90
C ASP A 23 -1.46 12.92 -5.19
N ARG A 24 -0.19 13.27 -5.33
CA ARG A 24 0.37 13.88 -6.54
C ARG A 24 0.74 12.83 -7.59
N PRO A 25 0.90 13.19 -8.88
CA PRO A 25 1.40 12.27 -9.90
C PRO A 25 2.87 11.87 -9.66
N TRP A 26 3.18 10.61 -9.96
CA TRP A 26 4.51 10.02 -9.90
C TRP A 26 5.04 9.68 -11.30
N GLN A 27 6.29 9.19 -11.36
CA GLN A 27 6.88 8.70 -12.61
C GLN A 27 6.03 7.59 -13.22
N GLU A 28 5.75 7.72 -14.53
CA GLU A 28 4.89 6.81 -15.25
C GLU A 28 5.47 5.40 -15.35
N ARG A 29 4.62 4.39 -15.12
CA ARG A 29 4.96 2.97 -15.19
C ARG A 29 3.87 2.19 -15.91
N LYS A 30 4.27 1.11 -16.59
CA LYS A 30 3.33 0.17 -17.22
C LYS A 30 2.34 -0.34 -16.18
N ILE A 31 1.06 -0.42 -16.55
CA ILE A 31 -0.10 -0.78 -15.71
C ILE A 31 -0.49 0.29 -14.68
N PHE A 32 0.46 0.79 -13.87
CA PHE A 32 0.15 1.72 -12.79
C PHE A 32 -0.06 3.18 -13.23
N GLY A 33 0.33 3.53 -14.47
CA GLY A 33 0.30 4.91 -14.93
C GLY A 33 1.16 5.78 -14.02
N LYS A 34 0.60 6.88 -13.52
CA LYS A 34 1.26 7.83 -12.62
C LYS A 34 0.92 7.67 -11.13
N VAL A 35 0.25 6.57 -10.75
CA VAL A 35 -0.03 6.28 -9.33
C VAL A 35 1.28 5.98 -8.60
N ARG A 36 1.34 6.34 -7.31
CA ARG A 36 2.51 6.06 -6.45
C ARG A 36 2.85 4.57 -6.47
N TYR A 37 4.08 4.25 -6.87
CA TYR A 37 4.56 2.87 -6.89
C TYR A 37 5.33 2.51 -5.62
N MET A 38 5.02 1.36 -5.02
CA MET A 38 5.74 0.77 -3.89
C MET A 38 6.24 -0.63 -4.27
N SER A 39 7.54 -0.87 -4.15
CA SER A 39 8.15 -2.18 -4.43
C SER A 39 8.56 -2.94 -3.18
N ASP A 40 8.57 -4.26 -3.28
CA ASP A 40 9.12 -5.19 -2.30
C ASP A 40 10.60 -4.91 -1.99
N LYS A 41 11.41 -4.63 -3.01
CA LYS A 41 12.84 -4.29 -2.85
C LYS A 41 13.04 -3.03 -2.01
N SER A 42 12.20 -2.01 -2.21
CA SER A 42 12.26 -0.78 -1.42
C SER A 42 11.70 -0.97 -0.01
N LEU A 43 10.69 -1.83 0.16
CA LEU A 43 10.14 -2.19 1.46
C LEU A 43 11.19 -2.92 2.32
N ALA A 44 11.91 -3.89 1.75
CA ALA A 44 12.97 -4.64 2.43
C ALA A 44 14.14 -3.77 2.91
N LYS A 45 14.34 -2.59 2.32
CA LYS A 45 15.35 -1.61 2.78
C LYS A 45 14.87 -0.79 3.97
N LYS A 46 13.56 -0.73 4.22
CA LYS A 46 12.94 0.11 5.28
C LYS A 46 12.62 -0.67 6.54
N PHE A 47 12.46 -1.99 6.44
CA PHE A 47 11.93 -2.81 7.52
C PHE A 47 12.35 -4.29 7.36
N ASP A 48 12.46 -5.02 8.48
CA ASP A 48 12.72 -6.47 8.48
C ASP A 48 11.47 -7.27 8.05
N VAL A 49 11.30 -7.35 6.74
CA VAL A 49 10.21 -8.11 6.11
C VAL A 49 10.28 -9.59 6.46
N LYS A 50 11.47 -10.18 6.63
CA LYS A 50 11.60 -11.63 6.89
C LYS A 50 11.00 -12.00 8.24
N ASN A 51 11.25 -11.19 9.27
CA ASN A 51 10.69 -11.42 10.59
C ASN A 51 9.16 -11.25 10.60
N TYR A 52 8.64 -10.22 9.92
CA TYR A 52 7.21 -10.02 9.79
C TYR A 52 6.50 -11.19 9.12
N LEU A 53 7.07 -11.71 8.02
CA LEU A 53 6.53 -12.88 7.34
C LEU A 53 6.51 -14.10 8.26
N ARG A 54 7.61 -14.39 8.98
CA ARG A 54 7.64 -15.50 9.95
C ARG A 54 6.56 -15.40 11.03
N ARG A 55 6.17 -14.18 11.42
CA ARG A 55 5.20 -13.96 12.49
C ARG A 55 3.75 -14.12 12.03
N PHE A 56 3.43 -13.69 10.80
CA PHE A 56 2.05 -13.50 10.37
C PHE A 56 1.62 -14.33 9.16
N VAL A 57 2.58 -14.77 8.34
CA VAL A 57 2.30 -15.66 7.21
C VAL A 57 2.49 -17.08 7.71
N LYS A 58 1.39 -17.83 7.80
CA LYS A 58 1.41 -19.27 7.99
C LYS A 58 1.72 -19.97 6.68
#